data_AF-A0A2A4YUD2-F1
#
_entry.id   AF-A0A2A4YUD2-F1
#
_cell.length_a   1.000
_cell.length_b   1.000
_cell.length_c   1.000
_cell.angle_alpha   90.00
_cell.angle_beta   90.00
_cell.angle_gamma   90.00
#
_symmetry.space_group_name_H-M   'P 1'
#
loop_
_entity.id
_entity.type
_entity.pdbx_description
1 polymer ?
#
loop_
_entity_poly.entity_id
_entity_poly.type
_entity_poly.pdbx_seq_one_letter_code
_entity_poly.pdbx_strand_id
1 'polypeptide(L)'
;MKRLTENEIDFNLTTLKGWTLNDNRIIKDFSFKNFKEALSAMVKIGEVAEELNHHPDWYNSYNKLNIKLSTHDVGGLTMNDFELASRIEEIITETNKKRPRMNS
;
A
#
# COMPACT_ATOMS: atom_id res chain seq x y z
N MET A 1 16.45 6.86 9.93
CA MET A 1 16.08 6.57 8.53
C MET A 1 16.54 7.72 7.63
N LYS A 2 16.87 7.47 6.36
CA LYS A 2 17.29 8.51 5.40
C LYS A 2 16.08 8.90 4.55
N ARG A 3 15.77 10.21 4.48
CA ARG A 3 14.79 10.75 3.54
C ARG A 3 15.30 10.63 2.11
N LEU A 4 14.43 10.17 1.21
CA LEU A 4 14.74 10.03 -0.21
C LEU A 4 14.62 11.36 -0.95
N THR A 5 15.45 11.51 -1.97
CA THR A 5 15.41 12.59 -2.97
C THR A 5 14.28 12.34 -3.98
N GLU A 6 13.89 13.38 -4.72
CA GLU A 6 12.88 13.28 -5.79
C GLU A 6 13.24 12.22 -6.83
N ASN A 7 14.50 12.19 -7.29
CA ASN A 7 14.97 11.19 -8.25
C ASN A 7 14.88 9.75 -7.70
N GLU A 8 15.20 9.54 -6.41
CA GLU A 8 15.07 8.24 -5.77
C GLU A 8 13.58 7.84 -5.65
N ILE A 9 12.70 8.79 -5.32
CA ILE A 9 11.24 8.58 -5.25
C ILE A 9 10.70 8.18 -6.62
N ASP A 10 11.02 8.95 -7.67
CA ASP A 10 10.57 8.69 -9.03
C ASP A 10 11.04 7.33 -9.52
N PHE A 11 12.30 6.98 -9.26
CA PHE A 11 12.85 5.67 -9.60
C PHE A 11 12.07 4.53 -8.92
N ASN A 12 11.82 4.62 -7.61
CA ASN A 12 11.09 3.57 -6.89
C ASN A 12 9.61 3.50 -7.29
N LEU A 13 8.98 4.60 -7.71
CA LEU A 13 7.61 4.59 -8.21
C LEU A 13 7.46 3.85 -9.55
N THR A 14 8.53 3.73 -10.35
CA THR A 14 8.45 3.02 -11.65
C THR A 14 8.03 1.55 -11.52
N THR A 15 8.31 0.92 -10.39
CA THR A 15 7.96 -0.50 -10.12
C THR A 15 6.62 -0.65 -9.42
N LEU A 16 6.09 0.41 -8.81
CA LEU A 16 4.85 0.42 -8.04
C LEU A 16 3.67 0.96 -8.86
N LYS A 17 3.20 0.17 -9.82
CA LYS A 17 2.10 0.57 -10.73
C LYS A 17 0.87 1.05 -9.96
N GLY A 18 0.41 2.26 -10.28
CA GLY A 18 -0.79 2.87 -9.70
C GLY A 18 -0.56 3.58 -8.37
N TRP A 19 0.64 3.51 -7.78
CA TRP A 19 1.04 4.42 -6.71
C TRP A 19 1.44 5.76 -7.31
N THR A 20 1.10 6.84 -6.61
CA THR A 20 1.40 8.21 -7.05
C THR A 20 1.93 9.03 -5.90
N LEU A 21 2.78 10.01 -6.20
CA LEU A 21 3.28 10.97 -5.21
C LEU A 21 2.25 12.08 -5.00
N ASN A 22 1.88 12.34 -3.74
CA ASN A 22 1.03 13.46 -3.33
C ASN A 22 1.51 14.00 -1.98
N ASP A 23 1.90 15.27 -1.93
CA ASP A 23 2.31 15.98 -0.71
C ASP A 23 3.28 15.20 0.21
N ASN A 24 4.39 14.71 -0.38
CA ASN A 24 5.41 13.87 0.28
C ASN A 24 4.91 12.50 0.79
N ARG A 25 3.81 12.01 0.24
CA ARG A 25 3.27 10.68 0.52
C ARG A 25 3.12 9.91 -0.79
N ILE A 26 3.26 8.60 -0.74
CA ILE A 26 2.81 7.75 -1.85
C ILE A 26 1.39 7.27 -1.53
N ILE A 27 0.50 7.39 -2.51
CA ILE A 27 -0.91 7.08 -2.35
C ILE A 27 -1.38 6.09 -3.42
N LYS A 28 -2.30 5.19 -3.04
CA LYS A 28 -2.99 4.30 -3.98
C LYS A 28 -4.38 3.92 -3.47
N ASP A 29 -5.31 3.81 -4.41
CA ASP A 29 -6.66 3.29 -4.20
C ASP A 29 -6.77 1.83 -4.63
N PHE A 30 -7.36 1.03 -3.75
CA PHE A 30 -7.69 -0.37 -4.02
C PHE A 30 -9.19 -0.59 -3.96
N SER A 31 -9.70 -1.43 -4.86
CA SER A 31 -11.09 -1.87 -4.89
C SER A 31 -11.17 -3.39 -4.86
N PHE A 32 -12.03 -3.91 -3.99
CA PHE A 32 -12.24 -5.33 -3.76
C PHE A 32 -13.64 -5.75 -4.21
N LYS A 33 -13.96 -7.05 -4.20
CA LYS A 33 -15.32 -7.50 -4.58
C LYS A 33 -16.36 -7.11 -3.53
N ASN A 34 -15.99 -7.12 -2.25
CA ASN A 34 -16.88 -6.89 -1.12
C ASN A 34 -16.07 -6.45 0.12
N PHE A 35 -16.77 -6.06 1.18
CA PHE A 35 -16.16 -5.63 2.44
C PHE A 35 -15.30 -6.71 3.10
N LYS A 36 -15.71 -7.99 3.04
CA LYS A 36 -14.95 -9.09 3.66
C LYS A 36 -13.55 -9.24 3.04
N GLU A 37 -13.43 -9.07 1.73
CA GLU A 37 -12.14 -9.09 1.04
C GLU A 37 -11.27 -7.88 1.41
N ALA A 38 -11.85 -6.68 1.46
CA ALA A 38 -11.14 -5.49 1.92
C ALA A 38 -10.60 -5.66 3.34
N LEU A 39 -11.45 -6.10 4.28
CA LEU A 39 -11.06 -6.35 5.67
C LEU A 39 -9.98 -7.45 5.78
N SER A 40 -10.08 -8.53 5.01
CA SER A 40 -9.05 -9.57 5.01
C SER A 40 -7.71 -9.08 4.48
N ALA A 41 -7.69 -8.17 3.50
CA ALA A 41 -6.46 -7.54 3.03
C ALA A 41 -5.89 -6.63 4.11
N MET A 42 -6.74 -5.82 4.76
CA MET A 42 -6.34 -4.93 5.86
C MET A 42 -5.65 -5.70 7.00
N VAL A 43 -6.20 -6.84 7.45
CA VAL A 43 -5.57 -7.64 8.52
C VAL A 43 -4.13 -8.03 8.17
N LYS A 44 -3.91 -8.56 6.96
CA LYS A 44 -2.58 -8.96 6.49
C LYS A 44 -1.62 -7.78 6.33
N ILE A 45 -2.13 -6.65 5.84
CA ILE A 45 -1.34 -5.42 5.74
C ILE A 45 -0.92 -4.95 7.14
N GLY A 46 -1.82 -5.07 8.13
CA GLY A 46 -1.52 -4.76 9.52
C GLY A 46 -0.40 -5.64 10.09
N GLU A 47 -0.43 -6.95 9.83
CA GLU A 47 0.65 -7.87 10.24
C GLU A 47 2.02 -7.45 9.68
N VAL A 48 2.07 -7.10 8.38
CA VAL A 48 3.31 -6.63 7.75
C VAL A 48 3.74 -5.25 8.27
N ALA A 49 2.79 -4.35 8.52
CA ALA A 49 3.09 -3.03 9.07
C ALA A 49 3.75 -3.14 10.46
N GLU A 50 3.28 -4.06 11.31
CA GLU A 50 3.89 -4.36 12.61
C GLU A 50 5.28 -5.01 12.45
N GLU A 51 5.44 -5.97 11.53
CA GLU A 51 6.75 -6.59 11.23
C GLU A 51 7.80 -5.55 10.82
N LEU A 52 7.41 -4.59 9.97
CA LEU A 52 8.28 -3.52 9.50
C LEU A 52 8.43 -2.37 10.50
N ASN A 53 7.64 -2.37 11.59
CA ASN A 53 7.47 -1.24 12.49
C ASN A 53 7.24 0.08 11.72
N HIS A 54 6.37 0.01 10.72
CA HIS A 54 6.06 1.11 9.80
C HIS A 54 4.58 1.04 9.40
N HIS A 55 3.79 2.02 9.82
CA HIS A 55 2.34 1.96 9.72
C HIS A 55 1.79 2.79 8.56
N PRO A 56 0.79 2.28 7.82
CA PRO A 56 0.08 3.06 6.82
C PRO A 56 -0.93 4.02 7.44
N ASP A 57 -1.12 5.18 6.81
CA ASP A 57 -2.37 5.93 6.94
C ASP A 57 -3.36 5.37 5.92
N TRP A 58 -4.54 4.93 6.35
CA TRP A 58 -5.55 4.43 5.41
C TRP A 58 -6.97 4.86 5.72
N TYR A 59 -7.83 4.75 4.72
CA TYR A 59 -9.26 4.94 4.84
C TYR A 59 -9.99 3.81 4.11
N ASN A 60 -10.92 3.14 4.80
CA ASN A 60 -11.75 2.09 4.22
C ASN A 60 -13.22 2.53 4.17
N SER A 61 -13.86 2.28 3.03
CA SER A 61 -15.31 2.44 2.85
C SER A 61 -15.84 1.28 2.01
N TYR A 62 -16.59 0.37 2.64
CA TYR A 62 -17.09 -0.86 2.02
C TYR A 62 -15.95 -1.65 1.34
N ASN A 63 -15.98 -1.79 0.02
CA ASN A 63 -15.00 -2.53 -0.75
C ASN A 63 -13.83 -1.67 -1.25
N LYS A 64 -13.67 -0.42 -0.78
CA LYS A 64 -12.60 0.48 -1.19
C LYS A 64 -11.63 0.73 -0.05
N LEU A 65 -10.34 0.75 -0.35
CA LEU A 65 -9.26 1.06 0.59
C LEU A 65 -8.32 2.07 -0.05
N ASN A 66 -8.24 3.27 0.51
CA ASN A 66 -7.26 4.29 0.14
C ASN A 66 -6.09 4.19 1.12
N ILE A 67 -4.88 4.01 0.61
CA ILE A 67 -3.66 3.90 1.43
C ILE A 67 -2.74 5.07 1.10
N LYS A 68 -2.15 5.66 2.14
CA LYS A 68 -1.15 6.72 2.09
C LYS A 68 0.04 6.30 2.96
N LEU A 69 1.23 6.35 2.40
CA LEU A 69 2.47 5.99 3.12
C LEU A 69 3.41 7.20 3.15
N SER A 70 3.94 7.45 4.34
CA SER A 70 5.03 8.38 4.58
C SER A 70 5.69 8.05 5.91
N THR A 71 6.98 8.38 6.03
CA THR A 71 7.69 8.27 7.29
C THR A 71 7.58 9.59 8.06
N HIS A 72 6.73 9.62 9.10
CA HIS A 72 6.44 10.83 9.89
C HIS A 72 7.70 11.46 10.51
N ASP A 73 8.60 10.63 11.05
CA ASP A 73 9.81 11.08 11.76
C ASP A 73 10.75 11.94 10.91
N VAL A 74 10.75 11.74 9.59
CA VAL A 74 11.62 12.47 8.65
C VAL A 74 10.85 13.46 7.78
N GLY A 75 9.54 13.59 7.99
CA GLY A 75 8.67 14.48 7.22
C GLY A 75 8.70 14.21 5.71
N GLY A 76 8.78 12.94 5.31
CA GLY A 76 8.88 12.56 3.90
C GLY A 76 8.94 11.05 3.68
N LEU A 77 9.41 10.65 2.50
CA LEU A 77 9.50 9.25 2.09
C LEU A 77 10.86 8.63 2.42
N THR A 78 10.83 7.38 2.85
CA THR A 78 11.99 6.52 3.04
C THR A 78 11.78 5.19 2.31
N MET A 79 12.81 4.34 2.26
CA MET A 79 12.66 3.00 1.66
C MET A 79 11.59 2.14 2.35
N ASN A 80 11.28 2.39 3.63
CA ASN A 80 10.23 1.65 4.34
C ASN A 80 8.84 1.89 3.73
N ASP A 81 8.59 3.09 3.21
CA ASP A 81 7.35 3.41 2.51
C ASP A 81 7.20 2.56 1.24
N PHE A 82 8.29 2.41 0.49
CA PHE A 82 8.32 1.63 -0.75
C PHE A 82 8.29 0.12 -0.49
N GLU A 83 8.96 -0.35 0.57
CA GLU A 83 8.91 -1.76 1.00
C GLU A 83 7.48 -2.13 1.40
N LEU A 84 6.85 -1.33 2.27
CA LEU A 84 5.46 -1.58 2.67
C LEU A 84 4.51 -1.51 1.48
N ALA A 85 4.67 -0.56 0.56
CA ALA A 85 3.89 -0.50 -0.69
C ALA A 85 4.04 -1.78 -1.52
N SER A 86 5.26 -2.31 -1.66
CA SER A 86 5.52 -3.55 -2.40
C SER A 86 4.83 -4.74 -1.75
N ARG A 87 4.94 -4.90 -0.43
CA ARG A 87 4.26 -5.97 0.31
C ARG A 87 2.73 -5.88 0.20
N ILE A 88 2.17 -4.66 0.21
CA ILE A 88 0.74 -4.43 -0.01
C ILE A 88 0.32 -4.94 -1.41
N GLU A 89 1.10 -4.66 -2.46
CA GLU A 89 0.81 -5.18 -3.82
C GLU A 89 0.78 -6.71 -3.86
N GLU A 90 1.73 -7.37 -3.18
CA GLU A 90 1.79 -8.83 -3.10
C GLU A 90 0.53 -9.40 -2.43
N ILE A 91 0.17 -8.88 -1.24
CA ILE A 91 -1.00 -9.30 -0.47
C ILE A 91 -2.29 -9.17 -1.30
N ILE A 92 -2.46 -8.04 -2.00
CA ILE A 92 -3.67 -7.75 -2.76
C ILE A 92 -3.72 -8.60 -4.03
N THR A 93 -2.58 -8.78 -4.71
CA THR A 93 -2.49 -9.63 -5.90
C THR A 93 -2.79 -11.09 -5.58
N GLU A 94 -2.29 -11.62 -4.47
CA GLU A 94 -2.61 -12.98 -4.01
C GLU A 94 -4.08 -13.16 -3.67
N THR A 95 -4.67 -12.17 -3.00
CA THR A 95 -6.09 -12.18 -2.63
C THR A 95 -6.98 -12.24 -3.88
N ASN A 96 -6.59 -11.54 -4.95
CA ASN A 96 -7.28 -11.58 -6.24
C ASN A 96 -7.05 -12.88 -7.03
N LYS A 97 -5.88 -13.53 -6.90
CA LYS A 97 -5.57 -14.80 -7.60
C LYS A 97 -6.26 -16.02 -6.99
N LYS A 98 -6.50 -16.05 -5.67
CA LYS A 98 -7.04 -17.22 -4.97
C LYS A 98 -8.50 -17.57 -5.32
N ARG A 99 -9.18 -16.83 -6.20
CA ARG A 99 -10.50 -17.16 -6.72
C ARG A 99 -10.60 -16.77 -8.19
N PRO A 100 -10.63 -17.73 -9.15
CA PRO A 100 -11.04 -17.41 -10.50
C PRO A 100 -12.42 -16.77 -10.44
N ARG A 101 -12.68 -15.75 -11.28
CA ARG A 101 -14.04 -15.29 -11.52
C ARG A 101 -14.86 -16.51 -11.97
N MET A 102 -15.65 -17.08 -11.07
CA MET A 102 -16.76 -17.92 -11.48
C MET A 102 -17.76 -16.97 -12.12
N ASN A 103 -17.77 -16.97 -13.45
CA ASN A 103 -18.78 -16.30 -14.24
C ASN A 103 -20.15 -16.83 -13.78
N SER A 104 -21.01 -15.92 -13.35
CA SER A 104 -22.46 -16.15 -13.28
C SER A 104 -23.05 -16.18 -14.69
#